data_AF-A0A2V8RP89-F1
#
_entry.id   AF-A0A2V8RP89-F1
#
_cell.length_a   1.000
_cell.length_b   1.000
_cell.length_c   1.000
_cell.angle_alpha   90.00
_cell.angle_beta   90.00
_cell.angle_gamma   90.00
#
_symmetry.space_group_name_H-M   'P 1'
#
loop_
_entity.id
_entity.type
_entity.pdbx_description
1 polymer ?
#
loop_
_entity_poly.entity_id
_entity_poly.type
_entity_poly.pdbx_seq_one_letter_code
_entity_poly.pdbx_strand_id
1 'polypeptide(L)'
;MMKKLIATTIAVLVFSVSTFASGGVWITISGNSGQTSTRAESFTYSQSPRDLAGGSSSMAAVNAGTNARGAAGGRAAMRRANDPVVIVKPLDGTSPFFVKAAASGETLTSVVFEFKRAVGTGTEVFQTVTLTNAIVSSVREINGNGGRPMQEVSFTFQKIEYSNKDGAAAAPASWR
;
A
#
# COMPACT_ATOMS: atom_id res chain seq x y z
N MET A 1 39.97 -9.49 -18.48
CA MET A 1 39.35 -9.49 -17.14
C MET A 1 38.82 -8.09 -16.83
N MET A 2 37.56 -7.78 -17.18
CA MET A 2 36.85 -6.57 -16.75
C MET A 2 35.34 -6.87 -16.77
N LYS A 3 34.72 -7.02 -15.60
CA LYS A 3 33.26 -7.10 -15.45
C LYS A 3 32.74 -5.69 -15.21
N LYS A 4 32.13 -5.06 -16.21
CA LYS A 4 31.39 -3.81 -16.02
C LYS A 4 29.94 -4.17 -15.72
N LEU A 5 29.54 -3.99 -14.45
CA LEU A 5 28.14 -3.93 -14.05
C LEU A 5 27.48 -2.78 -14.80
N ILE A 6 26.42 -3.06 -15.55
CA ILE A 6 25.51 -2.03 -16.06
C ILE A 6 24.17 -2.33 -15.41
N ALA A 7 23.76 -1.41 -14.54
CA ALA A 7 22.52 -1.44 -13.78
C ALA A 7 21.33 -1.64 -14.73
N THR A 8 20.55 -2.68 -14.50
CA THR A 8 19.31 -2.93 -15.22
C THR A 8 18.25 -1.97 -14.68
N THR A 9 18.06 -0.87 -15.41
CA THR A 9 16.96 0.07 -15.21
C THR A 9 15.65 -0.65 -15.48
N ILE A 10 14.92 -1.06 -14.44
CA ILE A 10 13.56 -1.58 -14.57
C ILE A 10 12.63 -0.36 -14.63
N ALA A 11 12.54 0.26 -15.81
CA ALA A 11 11.47 1.19 -16.14
C ALA A 11 10.31 0.35 -16.71
N VAL A 12 9.49 -0.21 -15.82
CA VAL A 12 8.25 -0.89 -16.22
C VAL A 12 7.13 0.14 -16.18
N LEU A 13 6.96 0.81 -17.32
CA LEU A 13 5.87 1.72 -17.60
C LEU A 13 4.63 0.89 -18.01
N VAL A 14 3.84 0.43 -17.04
CA VAL A 14 2.56 -0.23 -17.32
C VAL A 14 1.47 0.85 -17.41
N PHE A 15 1.26 1.40 -18.60
CA PHE A 15 0.04 2.14 -18.92
C PHE A 15 -1.06 1.15 -19.29
N SER A 16 -1.81 0.65 -18.30
CA SER A 16 -3.10 0.02 -18.55
C SER A 16 -4.18 1.10 -18.56
N VAL A 17 -4.38 1.77 -19.70
CA VAL A 17 -5.48 2.72 -19.88
C VAL A 17 -6.78 1.93 -20.03
N SER A 18 -7.59 1.89 -18.96
CA SER A 18 -8.96 1.39 -19.00
C SER A 18 -9.85 2.45 -18.36
N THR A 19 -10.49 3.25 -19.21
CA THR A 19 -11.38 4.36 -18.86
C THR A 19 -12.76 3.82 -18.46
N PHE A 20 -12.98 3.49 -17.19
CA PHE A 20 -14.33 3.18 -16.68
C PHE A 20 -14.50 3.54 -15.20
N ALA A 21 -15.62 4.23 -14.93
CA ALA A 21 -16.33 4.56 -13.69
C ALA A 21 -15.56 5.15 -12.47
N SER A 22 -16.10 6.28 -12.01
CA SER A 22 -15.72 7.11 -10.86
C SER A 22 -15.38 6.33 -9.58
N GLY A 23 -14.17 6.54 -9.03
CA GLY A 23 -13.91 6.41 -7.59
C GLY A 23 -13.18 5.15 -7.06
N GLY A 24 -12.32 4.47 -7.83
CA GLY A 24 -11.51 3.34 -7.35
C GLY A 24 -10.09 3.72 -6.90
N VAL A 25 -9.45 2.83 -6.12
CA VAL A 25 -8.01 2.90 -5.80
C VAL A 25 -7.26 1.91 -6.69
N TRP A 26 -6.32 2.40 -7.50
CA TRP A 26 -5.45 1.54 -8.30
C TRP A 26 -4.22 1.19 -7.50
N ILE A 27 -3.86 -0.09 -7.50
CA ILE A 27 -2.77 -0.61 -6.69
C ILE A 27 -1.75 -1.22 -7.63
N THR A 28 -0.50 -0.78 -7.51
CA THR A 28 0.64 -1.41 -8.16
C THR A 28 1.60 -1.90 -7.10
N ILE A 29 1.92 -3.18 -7.14
CA ILE A 29 2.77 -3.86 -6.16
C ILE A 29 4.00 -4.37 -6.88
N SER A 30 5.16 -4.03 -6.36
CA SER A 30 6.44 -4.55 -6.80
C SER A 30 7.09 -5.30 -5.65
N GLY A 31 7.49 -6.55 -5.91
CA GLY A 31 8.20 -7.41 -4.97
C GLY A 31 9.27 -8.22 -5.68
N ASN A 32 9.91 -9.12 -4.92
CA ASN A 32 10.93 -10.02 -5.46
C ASN A 32 10.30 -11.07 -6.39
N SER A 33 9.03 -11.41 -6.15
CA SER A 33 8.24 -12.33 -6.99
C SER A 33 7.72 -11.66 -8.28
N GLY A 34 8.01 -10.38 -8.52
CA GLY A 34 7.58 -9.62 -9.69
C GLY A 34 6.63 -8.47 -9.35
N GLN A 35 6.00 -7.91 -10.38
CA GLN A 35 5.06 -6.80 -10.27
C GLN A 35 3.64 -7.29 -10.59
N THR A 36 2.66 -6.83 -9.82
CA THR A 36 1.24 -7.07 -10.09
C THR A 36 0.43 -5.81 -9.83
N SER A 37 -0.74 -5.71 -10.47
CA SER A 37 -1.63 -4.57 -10.30
C SER A 37 -3.06 -5.04 -10.08
N THR A 38 -3.76 -4.37 -9.17
CA THR A 38 -5.17 -4.65 -8.84
C THR A 38 -5.92 -3.36 -8.54
N ARG A 39 -7.21 -3.47 -8.25
CA ARG A 39 -8.06 -2.37 -7.79
C ARG A 39 -8.61 -2.70 -6.41
N ALA A 40 -8.76 -1.68 -5.58
CA ALA A 40 -9.47 -1.75 -4.32
C ALA A 40 -10.69 -0.82 -4.32
N GLU A 41 -11.72 -1.24 -3.60
CA GLU A 41 -12.92 -0.47 -3.31
C GLU A 41 -12.73 0.46 -2.11
N SER A 42 -11.88 0.05 -1.16
CA SER A 42 -11.55 0.89 -0.01
C SER A 42 -10.05 0.92 0.28
N PHE A 43 -9.64 2.01 0.91
CA PHE A 43 -8.33 2.21 1.51
C PHE A 43 -8.54 2.87 2.87
N THR A 44 -8.02 2.26 3.91
CA THR A 44 -8.11 2.74 5.29
C THR A 44 -6.73 2.77 5.91
N TYR A 45 -6.40 3.89 6.54
CA TYR A 45 -5.19 4.06 7.33
C TYR A 45 -5.39 5.19 8.33
N SER A 46 -5.00 4.96 9.59
CA SER A 46 -5.33 5.83 10.72
C SER A 46 -4.65 7.20 10.70
N GLN A 47 -3.54 7.35 9.95
CA GLN A 47 -2.83 8.62 9.83
C GLN A 47 -3.10 9.21 8.46
N SER A 48 -3.74 10.39 8.41
CA SER A 48 -3.98 11.06 7.14
C SER A 48 -2.75 11.87 6.70
N PRO A 49 -2.58 12.11 5.38
CA PRO A 49 -1.57 13.05 4.90
C PRO A 49 -1.71 14.46 5.48
N ARG A 50 -2.89 14.86 5.97
CA ARG A 50 -3.06 16.14 6.71
C ARG A 50 -2.43 16.10 8.09
N ASP A 51 -2.43 14.94 8.75
CA ASP A 51 -1.79 14.74 10.06
C ASP A 51 -0.26 14.66 9.93
N LEU A 52 0.24 14.38 8.72
CA LEU A 52 1.65 14.32 8.35
C LEU A 52 2.00 15.53 7.47
N ALA A 53 1.94 16.73 8.05
CA ALA A 53 2.05 18.06 7.42
C ALA A 53 3.20 18.25 6.39
N GLY A 54 3.11 17.61 5.21
CA GLY A 54 4.08 17.75 4.12
C GLY A 54 4.71 16.47 3.55
N GLY A 55 4.24 15.26 3.90
CA GLY A 55 4.28 14.16 2.93
C GLY A 55 5.37 13.07 3.02
N SER A 56 5.85 12.69 4.20
CA SER A 56 6.58 11.43 4.36
C SER A 56 6.71 11.02 5.84
N SER A 57 6.49 9.75 6.18
CA SER A 57 6.93 9.19 7.46
C SER A 57 7.73 7.90 7.22
N SER A 58 8.96 7.86 7.73
CA SER A 58 9.84 6.69 7.71
C SER A 58 10.00 6.15 9.13
N MET A 59 9.72 4.87 9.34
CA MET A 59 9.89 4.20 10.63
C MET A 59 10.32 2.75 10.44
N ALA A 60 11.29 2.29 11.23
CA ALA A 60 11.78 0.92 11.15
C ALA A 60 10.62 -0.09 11.37
N ALA A 61 10.59 -1.20 10.63
CA ALA A 61 9.54 -2.23 10.74
C ALA A 61 9.52 -2.82 12.17
N VAL A 62 8.36 -2.86 12.85
CA VAL A 62 8.21 -3.67 14.06
C VAL A 62 7.87 -5.07 13.57
N ASN A 63 8.79 -6.03 13.70
CA ASN A 63 8.44 -7.42 13.44
C ASN A 63 7.53 -7.84 14.61
N ALA A 64 6.25 -8.13 14.34
CA ALA A 64 5.32 -8.67 15.34
C ALA A 64 5.65 -10.16 15.59
N GLY A 65 6.90 -10.43 16.00
CA GLY A 65 7.33 -11.72 16.50
C GLY A 65 6.97 -11.82 17.97
N THR A 66 6.05 -12.72 18.29
CA THR A 66 5.75 -13.18 19.64
C THR A 66 7.03 -13.53 20.41
N ASN A 67 7.23 -12.96 21.61
CA ASN A 67 7.60 -13.65 22.85
C ASN A 67 8.00 -12.65 23.94
N ALA A 68 7.39 -12.79 25.11
CA ALA A 68 7.78 -12.12 26.33
C ALA A 68 9.22 -12.48 26.75
N ARG A 69 10.01 -11.48 27.19
CA ARG A 69 10.95 -11.52 28.32
C ARG A 69 11.82 -10.25 28.37
N GLY A 70 11.87 -9.64 29.55
CA GLY A 70 12.98 -8.75 29.94
C GLY A 70 12.56 -7.37 30.42
N ALA A 71 12.24 -7.24 31.71
CA ALA A 71 12.27 -5.97 32.40
C ALA A 71 13.73 -5.47 32.47
N ALA A 72 14.03 -4.31 31.88
CA ALA A 72 15.16 -3.47 32.27
C ALA A 72 14.83 -2.02 31.89
N GLY A 73 14.77 -1.17 32.92
CA GLY A 73 14.45 0.25 32.79
C GLY A 73 15.47 1.01 31.96
N GLY A 74 14.96 1.80 31.04
CA GLY A 74 15.72 2.73 30.21
C GLY A 74 14.79 3.17 29.11
N ARG A 75 14.11 4.31 29.32
CA ARG A 75 13.17 5.01 28.41
C ARG A 75 13.09 4.32 27.04
N ALA A 76 12.32 3.24 26.95
CA ALA A 76 12.02 2.64 25.67
C ALA A 76 11.17 3.70 24.99
N ALA A 77 11.79 4.46 24.07
CA ALA A 77 11.04 5.30 23.16
C ALA A 77 9.93 4.42 22.63
N MET A 78 8.69 4.70 23.02
CA MET A 78 7.53 3.92 22.62
C MET A 78 7.52 4.00 21.10
N ARG A 79 8.06 2.95 20.47
CA ARG A 79 8.26 2.89 19.04
C ARG A 79 6.85 2.97 18.48
N ARG A 80 6.50 4.04 17.77
CA ARG A 80 5.16 4.20 17.21
C ARG A 80 4.93 2.97 16.33
N ALA A 81 4.03 2.08 16.78
CA ALA A 81 3.51 1.05 15.92
C ALA A 81 2.63 1.81 14.90
N ASN A 82 2.99 1.73 13.62
CA ASN A 82 2.09 2.20 12.59
C ASN A 82 0.95 1.20 12.51
N ASP A 83 -0.27 1.72 12.51
CA ASP A 83 -1.41 0.90 12.17
C ASP A 83 -1.21 0.34 10.74
N PRO A 84 -1.70 -0.86 10.44
CA PRO A 84 -1.61 -1.37 9.08
C PRO A 84 -2.41 -0.48 8.13
N VAL A 85 -1.91 -0.35 6.90
CA VAL A 85 -2.75 0.10 5.78
C VAL A 85 -3.64 -1.07 5.40
N VAL A 86 -4.95 -0.84 5.34
CA VAL A 86 -5.93 -1.87 5.01
C VAL A 86 -6.65 -1.49 3.72
N ILE A 87 -6.79 -2.46 2.82
CA ILE A 87 -7.63 -2.32 1.63
C ILE A 87 -8.70 -3.39 1.62
N VAL A 88 -9.83 -3.08 0.97
CA VAL A 88 -10.81 -4.08 0.56
C VAL A 88 -10.88 -4.10 -0.95
N LYS A 89 -10.76 -5.29 -1.54
CA LYS A 89 -10.85 -5.51 -2.98
C LYS A 89 -11.77 -6.69 -3.30
N PRO A 90 -12.36 -6.77 -4.50
CA PRO A 90 -13.03 -7.97 -4.97
C PRO A 90 -12.08 -9.16 -5.03
N LEU A 91 -12.58 -10.36 -4.78
CA LEU A 91 -11.80 -11.57 -5.07
C LEU A 91 -11.59 -11.66 -6.59
N ASP A 92 -10.34 -11.56 -7.04
CA ASP A 92 -9.96 -11.62 -8.46
C ASP A 92 -8.70 -12.49 -8.67
N GLY A 93 -8.16 -12.50 -9.90
CA GLY A 93 -6.96 -13.25 -10.25
C GLY A 93 -5.68 -12.84 -9.50
N THR A 94 -5.68 -11.70 -8.81
CA THR A 94 -4.55 -11.26 -7.96
C THR A 94 -4.66 -11.73 -6.52
N SER A 95 -5.80 -12.30 -6.10
CA SER A 95 -6.01 -12.81 -4.74
C SER A 95 -4.97 -13.85 -4.29
N PRO A 96 -4.56 -14.83 -5.14
CA PRO A 96 -3.52 -15.80 -4.76
C PRO A 96 -2.16 -15.15 -4.48
N PHE A 97 -1.85 -14.01 -5.12
CA PHE A 97 -0.62 -13.28 -4.87
C PHE A 97 -0.57 -12.77 -3.42
N PHE A 98 -1.65 -12.16 -2.92
CA PHE A 98 -1.70 -11.65 -1.56
C PHE A 98 -1.61 -12.77 -0.52
N VAL A 99 -2.30 -13.89 -0.75
CA VAL A 99 -2.23 -15.06 0.14
C VAL A 99 -0.80 -15.61 0.18
N LYS A 100 -0.14 -15.74 -0.99
CA LYS A 100 1.24 -16.20 -1.07
C LYS A 100 2.20 -15.23 -0.37
N ALA A 101 2.07 -13.93 -0.61
CA ALA A 101 2.91 -12.90 -0.01
C ALA A 101 2.77 -12.86 1.52
N ALA A 102 1.56 -13.05 2.04
CA ALA A 102 1.30 -13.16 3.48
C ALA A 102 1.90 -14.42 4.08
N ALA A 103 1.76 -15.58 3.41
CA ALA A 103 2.28 -16.85 3.88
C ALA A 103 3.82 -16.92 3.84
N SER A 104 4.44 -16.28 2.84
CA SER A 104 5.91 -16.26 2.70
C SER A 104 6.59 -15.17 3.53
N GLY A 105 5.84 -14.15 3.99
CA GLY A 105 6.42 -12.95 4.58
C GLY A 105 7.28 -12.16 3.58
N GLU A 106 6.96 -12.23 2.29
CA GLU A 106 7.71 -11.53 1.25
C GLU A 106 7.71 -10.02 1.51
N THR A 107 8.89 -9.41 1.41
CA THR A 107 9.02 -7.96 1.42
C THR A 107 8.72 -7.42 0.03
N LEU A 108 7.63 -6.68 -0.08
CA LEU A 108 7.23 -5.91 -1.25
C LEU A 108 8.05 -4.61 -1.25
N THR A 109 8.89 -4.42 -2.25
CA THR A 109 9.78 -3.26 -2.34
C THR A 109 8.98 -1.95 -2.46
N SER A 110 7.85 -1.98 -3.17
CA SER A 110 6.95 -0.83 -3.33
C SER A 110 5.50 -1.26 -3.45
N VAL A 111 4.59 -0.58 -2.76
CA VAL A 111 3.14 -0.68 -2.96
C VAL A 111 2.59 0.73 -3.18
N VAL A 112 2.13 0.99 -4.40
CA VAL A 112 1.65 2.31 -4.83
C VAL A 112 0.13 2.28 -4.98
N PHE A 113 -0.55 3.13 -4.22
CA PHE A 113 -1.99 3.38 -4.30
C PHE A 113 -2.23 4.70 -5.05
N GLU A 114 -2.88 4.64 -6.21
CA GLU A 114 -3.28 5.81 -6.98
C GLU A 114 -4.78 6.05 -6.85
N PHE A 115 -5.12 7.25 -6.37
CA PHE A 115 -6.50 7.72 -6.27
C PHE A 115 -6.81 8.55 -7.50
N LYS A 116 -7.81 8.10 -8.26
CA LYS A 116 -8.18 8.72 -9.53
C LYS A 116 -9.54 9.40 -9.45
N ARG A 117 -9.65 10.57 -10.08
CA ARG A 117 -10.90 11.32 -10.23
C ARG A 117 -11.17 11.65 -11.70
N ALA A 118 -12.44 11.77 -12.05
CA ALA A 118 -12.83 12.26 -13.37
C ALA A 118 -12.56 13.77 -13.47
N VAL A 119 -11.98 14.22 -14.58
CA VAL A 119 -11.75 15.63 -14.88
C VAL A 119 -12.09 15.89 -16.34
N GLY A 120 -13.19 16.62 -16.57
CA GLY A 120 -13.74 16.80 -17.91
C GLY A 120 -14.05 15.46 -18.57
N THR A 121 -13.45 15.20 -19.72
CA THR A 121 -13.57 13.92 -20.45
C THR A 121 -12.51 12.88 -20.05
N GLY A 122 -11.57 13.24 -19.16
CA GLY A 122 -10.44 12.41 -18.77
C GLY A 122 -10.51 11.90 -17.33
N THR A 123 -9.45 11.19 -16.94
CA THR A 123 -9.21 10.75 -15.57
C THR A 123 -7.80 11.17 -15.18
N GLU A 124 -7.64 11.69 -13.98
CA GLU A 124 -6.32 12.03 -13.44
C GLU A 124 -6.08 11.37 -12.09
N VAL A 125 -4.81 11.13 -11.78
CA VAL A 125 -4.36 10.80 -10.42
C VAL A 125 -4.25 12.11 -9.64
N PHE A 126 -5.07 12.28 -8.60
CA PHE A 126 -5.01 13.47 -7.74
C PHE A 126 -4.23 13.21 -6.46
N GLN A 127 -4.09 11.95 -6.06
CA GLN A 127 -3.29 11.53 -4.90
C GLN A 127 -2.63 10.17 -5.11
N THR A 128 -1.42 10.04 -4.58
CA THR A 128 -0.65 8.80 -4.51
C THR A 128 -0.21 8.54 -3.09
N VAL A 129 -0.36 7.29 -2.64
CA VAL A 129 0.23 6.78 -1.39
C VAL A 129 1.20 5.67 -1.75
N THR A 130 2.45 5.77 -1.28
CA THR A 130 3.49 4.78 -1.57
C THR A 130 4.01 4.16 -0.29
N LEU A 131 3.95 2.84 -0.17
CA LEU A 131 4.61 2.09 0.89
C LEU A 131 5.94 1.57 0.38
N THR A 132 7.00 1.75 1.17
CA THR A 132 8.31 1.16 0.91
C THR A 132 8.58 0.02 1.88
N ASN A 133 9.11 -1.08 1.36
CA ASN A 133 9.41 -2.30 2.12
C ASN A 133 8.20 -2.75 2.95
N ALA A 134 7.09 -3.00 2.25
CA ALA A 134 5.85 -3.46 2.84
C ALA A 134 5.81 -4.99 2.96
N ILE A 135 5.08 -5.49 3.95
CA ILE A 135 4.78 -6.91 4.15
C ILE A 135 3.26 -7.03 4.31
N VAL A 136 2.69 -8.03 3.64
CA VAL A 136 1.26 -8.38 3.85
C VAL A 136 1.13 -9.07 5.21
N SER A 137 0.53 -8.39 6.18
CA SER A 137 0.40 -8.90 7.56
C SER A 137 -0.83 -9.77 7.75
N SER A 138 -1.90 -9.54 6.98
CA SER A 138 -3.08 -10.41 6.96
C SER A 138 -3.84 -10.32 5.66
N VAL A 139 -4.49 -11.43 5.31
CA VAL A 139 -5.44 -11.55 4.20
C VAL A 139 -6.67 -12.28 4.73
N ARG A 140 -7.85 -11.71 4.54
CA ARG A 140 -9.13 -12.31 4.95
C ARG A 140 -10.12 -12.24 3.80
N GLU A 141 -10.87 -13.30 3.59
CA GLU A 141 -12.05 -13.25 2.74
C GLU A 141 -13.22 -12.71 3.56
N ILE A 142 -13.94 -11.74 2.99
CA ILE A 142 -15.08 -11.08 3.62
C ILE A 142 -16.23 -11.00 2.61
N ASN A 143 -17.45 -10.88 3.12
CA ASN A 143 -18.62 -10.70 2.26
C ASN A 143 -18.87 -9.20 2.04
N GLY A 144 -18.81 -8.76 0.78
CA GLY A 144 -19.19 -7.42 0.37
C GLY A 144 -20.70 -7.24 0.28
N ASN A 145 -21.13 -6.03 -0.06
CA ASN A 145 -22.55 -5.74 -0.26
C ASN A 145 -23.15 -6.63 -1.36
N GLY A 146 -24.35 -7.16 -1.11
CA GLY A 146 -25.01 -8.11 -2.03
C GLY A 146 -24.35 -9.49 -2.10
N GLY A 147 -23.55 -9.89 -1.10
CA GLY A 147 -22.96 -11.23 -1.01
C GLY A 147 -21.80 -11.47 -1.98
N ARG A 148 -21.21 -10.40 -2.53
CA ARG A 148 -20.05 -10.50 -3.42
C ARG A 148 -18.80 -10.87 -2.61
N PRO A 149 -18.02 -11.89 -3.02
CA PRO A 149 -16.79 -12.25 -2.32
C PRO A 149 -15.75 -11.13 -2.46
N MET A 150 -15.30 -10.64 -1.32
CA MET A 150 -14.30 -9.58 -1.18
C MET A 150 -13.11 -10.12 -0.38
N GLN A 151 -11.99 -9.41 -0.47
CA GLN A 151 -10.76 -9.72 0.21
C GLN A 151 -10.26 -8.46 0.92
N GLU A 152 -10.09 -8.56 2.23
CA GLU A 152 -9.41 -7.58 3.06
C GLU A 152 -7.92 -7.92 3.12
N VAL A 153 -7.06 -6.95 2.80
CA VAL A 153 -5.59 -7.12 2.83
C VAL A 153 -4.98 -6.03 3.70
N SER A 154 -4.14 -6.43 4.64
CA SER A 154 -3.45 -5.53 5.56
C SER A 154 -1.95 -5.51 5.26
N PHE A 155 -1.37 -4.31 5.24
CA PHE A 155 0.05 -4.07 4.99
C PHE A 155 0.70 -3.42 6.19
N THR A 156 1.83 -3.96 6.61
CA THR A 156 2.82 -3.26 7.45
C THR A 156 3.96 -2.78 6.55
N PHE A 157 4.66 -1.72 6.92
CA PHE A 157 5.64 -1.07 6.03
C PHE A 157 6.72 -0.32 6.81
N GLN A 158 7.83 -0.01 6.14
CA GLN A 158 8.92 0.80 6.71
C GLN A 158 8.77 2.29 6.43
N LYS A 159 8.15 2.66 5.32
CA LYS A 159 7.95 4.06 4.96
C LYS A 159 6.63 4.22 4.24
N ILE A 160 5.94 5.31 4.51
CA ILE A 160 4.76 5.74 3.77
C ILE A 160 4.98 7.17 3.27
N GLU A 161 4.70 7.38 1.99
CA GLU A 161 4.85 8.67 1.31
C GLU A 161 3.52 9.07 0.67
N TYR A 162 3.27 10.37 0.68
CA TYR A 162 2.05 10.95 0.12
C TYR A 162 2.42 11.99 -0.91
N SER A 163 1.81 11.90 -2.08
CA SER A 163 1.91 12.93 -3.13
C SER A 163 0.51 13.35 -3.51
N ASN A 164 0.21 14.64 -3.37
CA ASN A 164 -1.08 15.22 -3.77
C ASN A 164 -0.83 16.22 -4.88
N LYS A 165 -1.61 16.11 -5.96
CA LYS A 165 -1.52 17.02 -7.10
C LYS A 165 -1.90 18.46 -6.72
N ASP A 166 -2.88 18.63 -5.83
CA ASP A 166 -3.41 19.94 -5.42
C ASP A 166 -2.84 20.40 -4.05
N GLY A 167 -1.78 19.76 -3.55
CA GLY A 167 -1.20 20.02 -2.22
C GLY A 167 -1.92 19.33 -1.05
N ALA A 168 -1.51 19.62 0.19
CA ALA A 168 -2.01 18.95 1.40
C ALA A 168 -3.53 19.13 1.65
N ALA A 169 -4.17 20.08 0.98
CA ALA A 169 -5.59 20.40 1.16
C ALA A 169 -6.55 19.43 0.44
N ALA A 170 -6.07 18.57 -0.47
CA ALA A 170 -6.91 17.72 -1.33
C ALA A 170 -7.00 16.25 -0.92
N ALA A 171 -6.81 15.93 0.36
CA ALA A 171 -7.06 14.58 0.87
C ALA A 171 -8.52 14.16 0.53
N PRO A 172 -8.76 12.91 0.09
CA PRO A 172 -10.08 12.41 -0.24
C PRO A 172 -11.00 12.53 0.96
N ALA A 173 -12.26 12.89 0.69
CA ALA A 173 -13.29 13.10 1.72
C ALA A 173 -13.56 11.84 2.57
N SER A 174 -13.23 10.65 2.07
CA SER A 174 -13.31 9.39 2.79
C SER A 174 -11.94 8.94 3.32
N TRP A 175 -11.36 9.71 4.23
CA TRP A 175 -10.31 9.21 5.12
C TRP A 175 -11.00 8.69 6.39
N ARG A 176 -11.26 7.39 6.47
CA ARG A 176 -11.78 6.72 7.68
C ARG A 176 -11.16 5.34 7.85
#